data_AF-A0AAN4MGZ7-F1
#
_entry.id   AF-A0AAN4MGZ7-F1
#
_cell.length_a   1.000
_cell.length_b   1.000
_cell.length_c   1.000
_cell.angle_alpha   90.00
_cell.angle_beta   90.00
_cell.angle_gamma   90.00
#
_symmetry.space_group_name_H-M   'P 1'
#
loop_
_entity.id
_entity.type
_entity.pdbx_description
1 polymer ?
#
loop_
_entity_poly.entity_id
_entity_poly.type
_entity_poly.pdbx_seq_one_letter_code
_entity_poly.pdbx_strand_id
1 'polypeptide(L)'
;MGSLNLAAVTATTPYIKKIQSALAKATGQTIVTPEFRKIKRVAGVSVLPVTFFFSGGATLTLYVRALADVVKAELNEKVIVLSGDFSDDYKPTFDNAVNGVAKLIREAQSQIQAQNKREKVRLPPRRTSVDQKAVEVEEQEQKLDEELVKQTAQRDQLLEKIELAKQQLGNSSMTEAGQSELGKSISEIVSISTDSSANIFKENKLSNLSDTVELTIDKSMKWKDIVSKYLGSDHPLSIEEQEEIVKEWVSQNELRILKNDLLNSDEIVKKSKEYGLTLPEQIAIRYWSGTGCGGINGVLHRTIPYSKEQVLIELKGISLLRQALDKLPNYNEEVVYSRQELPQNLLESMLNYETYITEGFLAANRQFDLFSQRKIRLIIQSKTGKHIEWISENSDTEDEVLFKNSTSFKVLNIADSTTDESIEIGHIWFYLEEDDNE
;
A
#
# COMPACT_ATOMS: atom_id res chain seq x y z
N MET A 1 14.98 32.81 40.05
CA MET A 1 14.32 31.69 39.36
C MET A 1 12.81 31.83 39.56
N GLY A 2 12.06 32.09 38.50
CA GLY A 2 10.60 32.22 38.58
C GLY A 2 9.96 30.83 38.57
N SER A 3 9.22 30.48 39.62
CA SER A 3 8.43 29.24 39.63
C SER A 3 7.08 29.49 38.94
N LEU A 4 6.78 28.74 37.88
CA LEU A 4 5.47 28.71 37.24
C LEU A 4 4.50 27.84 38.04
N ASN A 5 3.35 28.40 38.39
CA ASN A 5 2.21 27.60 38.82
C ASN A 5 1.54 26.99 37.58
N LEU A 6 1.85 25.73 37.29
CA LEU A 6 1.37 25.00 36.11
C LEU A 6 -0.16 24.99 35.96
N ALA A 7 -0.91 25.05 37.06
CA ALA A 7 -2.38 25.07 37.03
C ALA A 7 -2.97 26.43 36.62
N ALA A 8 -2.17 27.51 36.72
CA ALA A 8 -2.59 28.88 36.42
C ALA A 8 -1.95 29.42 35.12
N VAL A 9 -1.20 28.59 34.39
CA VAL A 9 -0.59 28.99 33.12
C VAL A 9 -1.67 29.10 32.05
N THR A 10 -1.65 30.22 31.33
CA THR A 10 -2.54 30.49 30.19
C THR A 10 -1.76 31.15 29.06
N ALA A 11 -2.41 31.43 27.94
CA ALA A 11 -1.80 32.14 26.82
C ALA A 11 -1.27 33.53 27.19
N THR A 12 -1.76 34.12 28.29
CA THR A 12 -1.34 35.44 28.73
C THR A 12 -0.14 35.42 29.69
N THR A 13 0.26 34.24 30.18
CA THR A 13 1.41 34.09 31.08
C THR A 13 2.68 34.62 30.40
N PRO A 14 3.48 35.47 31.07
CA PRO A 14 4.65 36.13 30.45
C PRO A 14 5.62 35.17 29.75
N TYR A 15 5.89 34.03 30.37
CA TYR A 15 6.73 32.97 29.81
C TYR A 15 6.18 32.40 28.49
N ILE A 16 4.89 32.08 28.45
CA ILE A 16 4.23 31.56 27.25
C ILE A 16 4.16 32.63 26.14
N LYS A 17 3.86 33.89 26.50
CA LYS A 17 3.87 35.01 25.55
C LYS A 17 5.25 35.23 24.93
N LYS A 18 6.32 35.11 25.73
CA LYS A 18 7.71 35.23 25.27
C LYS A 18 8.03 34.16 24.24
N ILE A 19 7.72 32.89 24.53
CA ILE A 19 7.92 31.77 23.61
C ILE A 19 7.09 31.95 22.34
N GLN A 20 5.80 32.29 22.47
CA GLN A 20 4.91 32.50 21.34
C GLN A 20 5.42 33.62 20.42
N SER A 21 5.84 34.75 21.00
CA SER A 21 6.33 35.90 20.24
C SER A 21 7.67 35.60 19.55
N ALA A 22 8.56 34.87 20.22
CA ALA A 22 9.85 34.46 19.67
C ALA A 22 9.68 33.45 18.52
N LEU A 23 8.82 32.45 18.69
CA LEU A 23 8.51 31.47 17.64
C LEU A 23 7.78 32.12 16.46
N ALA A 24 6.82 33.01 16.70
CA ALA A 24 6.11 33.72 15.63
C ALA A 24 7.07 34.55 14.78
N LYS A 25 7.98 35.29 15.43
CA LYS A 25 9.02 36.07 14.76
C LYS A 25 10.02 35.18 14.01
N ALA A 26 10.48 34.10 14.64
CA ALA A 26 11.47 33.21 14.04
C ALA A 26 10.88 32.44 12.85
N THR A 27 9.66 31.93 12.95
CA THR A 27 9.00 31.20 11.85
C THR A 27 8.44 32.12 10.76
N GLY A 28 8.22 33.40 11.07
CA GLY A 28 7.57 34.35 10.17
C GLY A 28 6.07 34.10 10.03
N GLN A 29 5.45 33.51 11.07
CA GLN A 29 4.06 33.04 11.00
C GLN A 29 3.23 33.47 12.19
N THR A 30 1.93 33.59 11.93
CA THR A 30 0.94 33.80 12.98
C THR A 30 0.70 32.49 13.71
N ILE A 31 0.86 32.53 15.04
CA ILE A 31 0.55 31.41 15.92
C ILE A 31 -0.85 31.65 16.50
N VAL A 32 -1.77 30.72 16.29
CA VAL A 32 -3.12 30.76 16.90
C VAL A 32 -3.00 30.64 18.42
N THR A 33 -4.05 31.01 19.17
CA THR A 33 -4.10 30.82 20.62
C THR A 33 -3.64 29.41 21.00
N PRO A 34 -2.59 29.26 21.83
CA PRO A 34 -2.07 27.95 22.18
C PRO A 34 -3.08 27.15 23.02
N GLU A 35 -3.08 25.83 22.84
CA GLU A 35 -3.88 24.89 23.62
C GLU A 35 -3.08 24.41 24.83
N PHE A 36 -3.74 24.34 25.99
CA PHE A 36 -3.17 23.85 27.24
C PHE A 36 -3.83 22.53 27.60
N ARG A 37 -3.06 21.45 27.60
CA ARG A 37 -3.56 20.12 27.97
C ARG A 37 -3.46 19.89 29.47
N LYS A 38 -4.04 18.78 29.96
CA LYS A 38 -3.97 18.41 31.38
C LYS A 38 -2.50 18.21 31.80
N ILE A 39 -2.18 18.66 33.02
CA ILE A 39 -0.88 18.43 33.66
C ILE A 39 -0.65 16.92 33.77
N LYS A 40 0.54 16.46 33.36
CA LYS A 40 0.93 15.05 33.44
C LYS A 40 2.37 14.91 33.96
N ARG A 41 2.78 13.70 34.33
CA ARG A 41 4.18 13.42 34.70
C ARG A 41 4.96 12.89 33.51
N VAL A 42 6.14 13.44 33.28
CA VAL A 42 7.10 12.98 32.27
C VAL A 42 8.48 12.95 32.91
N ALA A 43 9.18 11.82 32.83
CA ALA A 43 10.50 11.61 33.44
C ALA A 43 10.54 12.02 34.94
N GLY A 44 9.48 11.69 35.69
CA GLY A 44 9.37 12.01 37.12
C GLY A 44 9.02 13.48 37.45
N VAL A 45 8.88 14.37 36.46
CA VAL A 45 8.57 15.79 36.68
C VAL A 45 7.15 16.12 36.20
N SER A 46 6.42 16.94 36.97
CA SER A 46 5.11 17.45 36.55
C SER A 46 5.27 18.50 35.46
N VAL A 47 4.57 18.30 34.34
CA VAL A 47 4.66 19.14 33.15
C VAL A 47 3.29 19.50 32.62
N LEU A 48 3.19 20.69 32.05
CA LEU A 48 2.05 21.17 31.30
C LEU A 48 2.37 21.12 29.79
N PRO A 49 1.70 20.27 29.00
CA PRO A 49 1.85 20.28 27.56
C PRO A 49 1.12 21.50 26.98
N VAL A 50 1.86 22.34 26.25
CA VAL A 50 1.37 23.54 25.58
C VAL A 50 1.56 23.36 24.08
N THR A 51 0.47 23.35 23.32
CA THR A 51 0.47 23.15 21.88
C THR A 51 0.32 24.47 21.15
N PHE A 52 1.26 24.78 20.26
CA PHE A 52 1.26 25.93 19.38
C PHE A 52 0.88 25.50 17.95
N PHE A 53 -0.13 26.14 17.39
CA PHE A 53 -0.61 25.89 16.04
C PHE A 53 -0.11 26.98 15.10
N PHE A 54 0.68 26.59 14.11
CA PHE A 54 1.22 27.50 13.11
C PHE A 54 0.30 27.57 11.89
N SER A 55 0.15 28.76 11.31
CA SER A 55 -0.69 28.96 10.11
C SER A 55 -0.28 28.07 8.92
N GLY A 56 0.97 27.61 8.87
CA GLY A 56 1.45 26.66 7.86
C GLY A 56 1.02 25.20 8.06
N GLY A 57 0.20 24.89 9.06
CA GLY A 57 -0.33 23.55 9.34
C GLY A 57 0.53 22.67 10.26
N ALA A 58 1.71 23.14 10.67
CA ALA A 58 2.54 22.44 11.64
C ALA A 58 2.08 22.71 13.09
N THR A 59 2.26 21.72 13.96
CA THR A 59 1.92 21.80 15.39
C THR A 59 3.14 21.51 16.26
N LEU A 60 3.41 22.37 17.24
CA LEU A 60 4.51 22.20 18.19
C LEU A 60 3.94 22.03 19.60
N THR A 61 4.22 20.92 20.27
CA THR A 61 3.86 20.70 21.67
C THR A 61 5.10 20.79 22.54
N LEU A 62 5.11 21.76 23.46
CA LEU A 62 6.19 21.92 24.45
C LEU A 62 5.73 21.46 25.83
N TYR A 63 6.54 20.66 26.49
CA TYR A 63 6.24 20.11 27.81
C TYR A 63 6.91 20.97 28.88
N VAL A 64 6.17 21.97 29.35
CA VAL A 64 6.67 23.00 30.25
C VAL A 64 6.66 22.50 31.70
N ARG A 65 7.79 22.59 32.39
CA ARG A 65 7.91 22.29 33.83
C ARG A 65 7.78 23.56 34.68
N ALA A 66 7.51 23.36 35.97
CA ALA A 66 7.33 24.46 36.93
C ALA A 66 8.53 25.41 37.05
N LEU A 67 9.73 24.98 36.62
CA LEU A 67 10.93 25.80 36.59
C LEU A 67 11.02 26.77 35.39
N ALA A 68 9.93 26.99 34.65
CA ALA A 68 9.93 27.83 33.44
C ALA A 68 10.94 27.35 32.41
N ASP A 69 10.87 26.06 32.11
CA ASP A 69 11.72 25.40 31.13
C ASP A 69 10.95 24.24 30.47
N VAL A 70 11.48 23.69 29.39
CA VAL A 70 10.87 22.63 28.58
C VAL A 70 11.70 21.35 28.66
N VAL A 71 11.09 20.26 29.09
CA VAL A 71 11.78 18.96 29.22
C VAL A 71 11.61 18.04 28.02
N LYS A 72 10.62 18.31 27.17
CA LYS A 72 10.30 17.54 25.97
C LYS A 72 9.61 18.44 24.96
N ALA A 73 9.89 18.24 23.68
CA ALA A 73 9.20 18.90 22.59
C ALA A 73 8.77 17.87 21.54
N GLU A 74 7.61 18.10 20.94
CA GLU A 74 7.06 17.31 19.84
C GLU A 74 6.65 18.24 18.70
N LEU A 75 7.01 17.88 17.47
CA LEU A 75 6.58 18.56 16.25
C LEU A 75 5.73 17.58 15.42
N ASN A 76 4.49 17.95 15.12
CA ASN A 76 3.51 17.08 14.45
C ASN A 76 3.42 15.70 15.13
N GLU A 77 3.34 15.69 16.46
CA GLU A 77 3.25 14.49 17.32
C GLU A 77 4.51 13.61 17.36
N LYS A 78 5.59 13.99 16.67
CA LYS A 78 6.90 13.31 16.73
C LYS A 78 7.84 14.03 17.70
N VAL A 79 8.54 13.28 18.54
CA VAL A 79 9.51 13.84 19.50
C VAL A 79 10.69 14.47 18.76
N ILE A 80 11.08 15.68 19.15
CA ILE A 80 12.23 16.39 18.57
C ILE A 80 13.29 16.69 19.63
N VAL A 81 14.55 16.69 19.21
CA VAL A 81 15.67 17.12 20.04
C VAL A 81 15.79 18.64 19.98
N LEU A 82 15.84 19.28 21.15
CA LEU A 82 16.01 20.72 21.26
C LEU A 82 17.51 21.08 21.16
N SER A 83 17.81 22.12 20.39
CA SER A 83 19.18 22.65 20.22
C SER A 83 19.58 23.69 21.29
N GLY A 84 18.75 23.82 22.32
CA GLY A 84 18.93 24.69 23.48
C GLY A 84 17.81 24.45 24.50
N ASP A 85 17.79 25.24 25.56
CA ASP A 85 16.72 25.24 26.56
C ASP A 85 15.74 26.40 26.32
N PHE A 86 14.51 26.25 26.81
CA PHE A 86 13.52 27.34 26.77
C PHE A 86 13.51 28.14 28.07
N SER A 87 14.60 28.06 28.85
CA SER A 87 14.71 28.73 30.13
C SER A 87 14.75 30.26 29.99
N ASP A 88 14.32 30.96 31.04
CA ASP A 88 14.46 32.42 31.11
C ASP A 88 15.87 32.87 31.57
N ASP A 89 16.74 31.94 31.92
CA ASP A 89 17.99 32.21 32.64
C ASP A 89 19.14 32.62 31.71
N TYR A 90 19.14 32.18 30.44
CA TYR A 90 20.20 32.51 29.49
C TYR A 90 19.69 32.74 28.06
N LYS A 91 19.81 33.97 27.57
CA LYS A 91 19.26 34.38 26.27
C LYS A 91 19.82 33.59 25.06
N PRO A 92 21.13 33.26 24.98
CA PRO A 92 21.65 32.52 23.84
C PRO A 92 21.12 31.08 23.71
N THR A 93 20.92 30.35 24.82
CA THR A 93 20.33 29.00 24.76
C THR A 93 18.86 29.05 24.35
N PHE A 94 18.13 30.04 24.86
CA PHE A 94 16.76 30.34 24.43
C PHE A 94 16.67 30.66 22.93
N ASP A 95 17.53 31.56 22.43
CA ASP A 95 17.54 31.92 21.01
C ASP A 95 17.93 30.73 20.12
N ASN A 96 18.87 29.88 20.56
CA ASN A 96 19.24 28.66 19.85
C ASN A 96 18.08 27.66 19.79
N ALA A 97 17.38 27.43 20.91
CA ALA A 97 16.19 26.58 20.97
C ALA A 97 15.10 27.07 20.01
N VAL A 98 14.80 28.37 20.05
CA VAL A 98 13.81 29.00 19.17
C VAL A 98 14.20 28.86 17.70
N ASN A 99 15.46 29.13 17.34
CA ASN A 99 15.92 29.07 15.96
C ASN A 99 15.95 27.64 15.41
N GLY A 100 16.39 26.67 16.22
CA GLY A 100 16.39 25.26 15.82
C GLY A 100 14.99 24.71 15.62
N VAL A 101 14.08 25.00 16.55
CA VAL A 101 12.66 24.61 16.41
C VAL A 101 12.01 25.32 15.22
N ALA A 102 12.30 26.62 15.00
CA ALA A 102 11.78 27.35 13.85
C ALA A 102 12.26 26.77 12.52
N LYS A 103 13.50 26.28 12.43
CA LYS A 103 14.01 25.58 11.23
C LYS A 103 13.22 24.31 10.96
N LEU A 104 13.02 23.47 11.97
CA LEU A 104 12.25 22.22 11.86
C LEU A 104 10.79 22.50 11.47
N ILE A 105 10.17 23.55 12.03
CA ILE A 105 8.81 23.95 11.65
C ILE A 105 8.74 24.33 10.17
N ARG A 106 9.69 25.11 9.65
CA ARG A 106 9.70 25.49 8.22
C ARG A 106 9.89 24.27 7.30
N GLU A 107 10.75 23.34 7.69
CA GLU A 107 10.98 22.09 6.95
C GLU A 107 9.71 21.22 6.92
N ALA A 108 9.08 21.01 8.09
CA ALA A 108 7.82 20.27 8.19
C ALA A 108 6.70 20.91 7.36
N GLN A 109 6.64 22.25 7.30
CA GLN A 109 5.66 22.96 6.50
C GLN A 109 5.90 22.83 5.00
N SER A 110 7.15 22.83 4.55
CA SER A 110 7.47 22.55 3.15
C SER A 110 6.95 21.17 2.74
N GLN A 111 7.04 20.18 3.62
CA GLN A 111 6.54 18.83 3.38
C GLN A 111 5.01 18.80 3.37
N ILE A 112 4.35 19.43 4.34
CA ILE A 112 2.89 19.54 4.41
C ILE A 112 2.34 20.29 3.19
N GLN A 113 2.99 21.36 2.73
CA GLN A 113 2.57 22.08 1.53
C GLN A 113 2.77 21.26 0.26
N ALA A 114 3.84 20.47 0.16
CA ALA A 114 4.05 19.54 -0.94
C ALA A 114 2.97 18.45 -0.96
N GLN A 115 2.62 17.91 0.20
CA GLN A 115 1.52 16.96 0.37
C GLN A 115 0.17 17.60 0.02
N ASN A 116 -0.16 18.76 0.56
CA ASN A 116 -1.39 19.50 0.23
C ASN A 116 -1.45 19.92 -1.25
N LYS A 117 -0.31 20.11 -1.92
CA LYS A 117 -0.26 20.35 -3.38
C LYS A 117 -0.57 19.08 -4.18
N ARG A 118 -0.22 17.90 -3.65
CA ARG A 118 -0.60 16.59 -4.21
C ARG A 118 -2.07 16.26 -3.92
N GLU A 119 -2.55 16.63 -2.74
CA GLU A 119 -3.92 16.39 -2.24
C GLU A 119 -4.93 17.49 -2.62
N LYS A 120 -4.49 18.61 -3.19
CA LYS A 120 -5.40 19.63 -3.74
C LYS A 120 -6.37 18.94 -4.69
N VAL A 121 -7.60 18.82 -4.22
CA VAL A 121 -8.74 18.20 -4.89
C VAL A 121 -8.67 18.48 -6.38
N ARG A 122 -8.46 17.43 -7.18
CA ARG A 122 -8.77 17.45 -8.60
C ARG A 122 -10.28 17.68 -8.69
N LEU A 123 -10.69 18.94 -8.74
CA LEU A 123 -12.06 19.28 -9.15
C LEU A 123 -12.27 18.58 -10.51
N PRO A 124 -13.39 17.88 -10.72
CA PRO A 124 -13.67 17.34 -12.04
C PRO A 124 -13.56 18.48 -13.06
N PRO A 125 -12.93 18.26 -14.22
CA PRO A 125 -12.76 19.30 -15.21
C PRO A 125 -14.11 19.94 -15.50
N ARG A 126 -14.15 21.27 -15.48
CA ARG A 126 -15.32 22.05 -15.87
C ARG A 126 -15.79 21.51 -17.22
N ARG A 127 -17.05 21.08 -17.32
CA ARG A 127 -17.62 20.54 -18.57
C ARG A 127 -17.27 21.48 -19.73
N THR A 128 -16.36 21.04 -20.61
CA THR A 128 -16.20 21.63 -21.93
C THR A 128 -17.53 21.51 -22.65
N SER A 129 -17.96 22.54 -23.39
CA SER A 129 -19.23 22.47 -24.12
C SER A 129 -19.18 21.31 -25.12
N VAL A 130 -20.35 20.78 -25.48
CA VAL A 130 -20.47 19.71 -26.48
C VAL A 130 -19.72 20.06 -27.77
N ASP A 131 -19.68 21.35 -28.12
CA ASP A 131 -18.98 21.86 -29.30
C ASP A 131 -17.45 21.75 -29.18
N GLN A 132 -16.88 21.98 -27.99
CA GLN A 132 -15.43 21.81 -27.78
C GLN A 132 -15.01 20.34 -27.81
N LYS A 133 -15.86 19.43 -27.30
CA LYS A 133 -15.60 17.99 -27.41
C LYS A 133 -15.73 17.48 -28.83
N ALA A 134 -16.65 18.04 -29.63
CA ALA A 134 -16.79 17.67 -31.04
C ALA A 134 -15.51 18.02 -31.82
N VAL A 135 -14.96 19.22 -31.62
CA VAL A 135 -13.71 19.65 -32.27
C VAL A 135 -12.52 18.80 -31.81
N GLU A 136 -12.43 18.48 -30.52
CA GLU A 136 -11.33 17.67 -29.98
C GLU A 136 -11.39 16.20 -30.44
N VAL A 137 -12.59 15.65 -30.64
CA VAL A 137 -12.79 14.32 -31.25
C VAL A 137 -12.46 14.35 -32.73
N GLU A 138 -12.86 15.39 -33.47
CA GLU A 138 -12.55 15.54 -34.90
C GLU A 138 -11.04 15.67 -35.14
N GLU A 139 -10.31 16.38 -34.28
CA GLU A 139 -8.84 16.44 -34.32
C GLU A 139 -8.18 15.09 -33.95
N GLN A 140 -8.79 14.30 -33.08
CA GLN A 140 -8.31 12.95 -32.75
C GLN A 140 -8.57 11.97 -33.90
N GLU A 141 -9.74 12.02 -34.54
CA GLU A 141 -10.07 11.22 -35.72
C GLU A 141 -9.12 11.52 -36.87
N GLN A 142 -8.81 12.78 -37.14
CA GLN A 142 -7.84 13.16 -38.18
C GLN A 142 -6.44 12.60 -37.91
N LYS A 143 -5.98 12.63 -36.65
CA LYS A 143 -4.68 12.03 -36.27
C LYS A 143 -4.67 10.52 -36.40
N LEU A 144 -5.77 9.86 -36.04
CA LEU A 144 -5.94 8.41 -36.21
C LEU A 144 -5.96 8.02 -37.69
N ASP A 145 -6.64 8.78 -38.54
CA ASP A 145 -6.68 8.56 -39.98
C ASP A 145 -5.30 8.77 -40.62
N GLU A 146 -4.56 9.81 -40.23
CA GLU A 146 -3.17 10.02 -40.67
C GLU A 146 -2.25 8.86 -40.27
N GLU A 147 -2.43 8.31 -39.07
CA GLU A 147 -1.67 7.16 -38.58
C GLU A 147 -2.06 5.86 -39.30
N LEU A 148 -3.35 5.66 -39.60
CA LEU A 148 -3.83 4.54 -40.41
C LEU A 148 -3.26 4.57 -41.82
N VAL A 149 -3.18 5.74 -42.46
CA VAL A 149 -2.55 5.89 -43.78
C VAL A 149 -1.07 5.54 -43.72
N LYS A 150 -0.34 5.98 -42.69
CA LYS A 150 1.08 5.64 -42.49
C LYS A 150 1.28 4.14 -42.28
N GLN A 151 0.48 3.51 -41.43
CA GLN A 151 0.58 2.07 -41.17
C GLN A 151 0.17 1.25 -42.40
N THR A 152 -0.82 1.68 -43.17
CA THR A 152 -1.21 1.02 -44.43
C THR A 152 -0.10 1.12 -45.47
N ALA A 153 0.53 2.29 -45.62
CA ALA A 153 1.68 2.46 -46.50
C ALA A 153 2.88 1.60 -46.07
N GLN A 154 3.14 1.48 -44.77
CA GLN A 154 4.17 0.58 -44.24
C GLN A 154 3.86 -0.89 -44.52
N ARG A 155 2.62 -1.32 -44.32
CA ARG A 155 2.17 -2.68 -44.64
C ARG A 155 2.39 -3.00 -46.12
N ASP A 156 2.01 -2.09 -47.00
CA ASP A 156 2.13 -2.29 -48.45
C ASP A 156 3.61 -2.34 -48.89
N GLN A 157 4.48 -1.50 -48.32
CA GLN A 157 5.92 -1.59 -48.53
C GLN A 157 6.52 -2.91 -48.03
N LEU A 158 6.03 -3.44 -46.90
CA LEU A 158 6.48 -4.73 -46.37
C LEU A 158 5.99 -5.89 -47.24
N LEU A 159 4.76 -5.82 -47.76
CA LEU A 159 4.23 -6.79 -48.71
C LEU A 159 5.05 -6.81 -50.00
N GLU A 160 5.38 -5.66 -50.55
CA GLU A 160 6.22 -5.55 -51.76
C GLU A 160 7.63 -6.12 -51.52
N LYS A 161 8.23 -5.88 -50.35
CA LYS A 161 9.51 -6.50 -49.95
C LYS A 161 9.40 -8.02 -49.81
N ILE A 162 8.29 -8.53 -49.29
CA ILE A 162 8.05 -9.98 -49.20
C ILE A 162 7.85 -10.60 -50.58
N GLU A 163 7.14 -9.93 -51.49
CA GLU A 163 6.94 -10.34 -52.88
C GLU A 163 8.28 -10.43 -53.62
N LEU A 164 9.13 -9.39 -53.48
CA LEU A 164 10.48 -9.35 -54.05
C LEU A 164 11.38 -10.44 -53.44
N ALA A 165 11.32 -10.66 -52.13
CA ALA A 165 12.09 -11.72 -51.47
C ALA A 165 11.63 -13.11 -51.92
N LYS A 166 10.33 -13.33 -52.14
CA LYS A 166 9.79 -14.57 -52.71
C LYS A 166 10.22 -14.79 -54.16
N GLN A 167 10.30 -13.75 -54.98
CA GLN A 167 10.81 -13.85 -56.35
C GLN A 167 12.33 -14.12 -56.39
N GLN A 168 13.09 -13.57 -55.45
CA GLN A 168 14.53 -13.85 -55.32
C GLN A 168 14.81 -15.27 -54.81
N LEU A 169 13.99 -15.79 -53.87
CA LEU A 169 14.04 -17.20 -53.48
C LEU A 169 13.52 -18.14 -54.59
N GLY A 170 12.52 -17.73 -55.36
CA GLY A 170 11.97 -18.49 -56.49
C GLY A 170 12.95 -18.68 -57.65
N ASN A 171 13.97 -17.82 -57.77
CA ASN A 171 15.04 -17.95 -58.76
C ASN A 171 16.25 -18.77 -58.28
N SER A 172 16.24 -19.30 -57.04
CA SER A 172 17.39 -20.01 -56.45
C SER A 172 17.05 -21.40 -55.87
N SER A 173 15.99 -22.06 -56.35
CA SER A 173 15.74 -23.48 -56.01
C SER A 173 14.89 -24.20 -57.05
N MET A 174 15.45 -24.41 -58.25
CA MET A 174 15.08 -25.54 -59.09
C MET A 174 16.00 -26.71 -58.74
N THR A 175 15.66 -27.47 -57.71
CA THR A 175 15.91 -28.91 -57.59
C THR A 175 15.25 -29.48 -56.34
N GLU A 176 14.21 -30.26 -56.59
CA GLU A 176 13.76 -31.46 -55.87
C GLU A 176 13.12 -31.40 -54.47
N ALA A 177 11.92 -32.00 -54.45
CA ALA A 177 11.30 -32.85 -53.43
C ALA A 177 10.57 -32.23 -52.23
N GLY A 178 9.27 -32.57 -52.13
CA GLY A 178 8.54 -32.60 -50.87
C GLY A 178 7.15 -31.97 -50.92
N GLN A 179 6.12 -32.77 -51.18
CA GLN A 179 4.73 -32.43 -50.86
C GLN A 179 4.58 -32.25 -49.33
N SER A 180 3.86 -31.21 -48.88
CA SER A 180 2.96 -31.29 -47.72
C SER A 180 2.16 -30.00 -47.53
N GLU A 181 0.85 -30.13 -47.72
CA GLU A 181 -0.28 -29.45 -47.07
C GLU A 181 -0.08 -28.08 -46.40
N LEU A 182 -0.64 -27.03 -47.03
CA LEU A 182 -1.30 -25.90 -46.33
C LEU A 182 -2.08 -25.08 -47.35
N GLY A 183 -3.34 -25.47 -47.55
CA GLY A 183 -4.27 -24.79 -48.45
C GLY A 183 -5.71 -25.20 -48.16
N LYS A 184 -6.28 -24.69 -47.07
CA LYS A 184 -7.74 -24.66 -46.87
C LYS A 184 -8.16 -23.31 -46.27
N SER A 185 -9.05 -22.65 -46.99
CA SER A 185 -9.60 -21.32 -46.74
C SER A 185 -10.45 -21.23 -45.47
N ILE A 186 -10.35 -20.09 -44.80
CA ILE A 186 -11.07 -19.67 -43.58
C ILE A 186 -12.45 -19.12 -43.97
N SER A 187 -13.38 -19.96 -44.44
CA SER A 187 -14.72 -19.48 -44.84
C SER A 187 -15.91 -20.32 -44.38
N GLU A 188 -15.78 -21.20 -43.38
CA GLU A 188 -16.88 -22.11 -42.97
C GLU A 188 -17.16 -22.23 -41.45
N ILE A 189 -16.91 -21.20 -40.61
CA ILE A 189 -17.26 -21.25 -39.16
C ILE A 189 -18.18 -20.09 -38.73
N VAL A 190 -19.07 -19.62 -39.60
CA VAL A 190 -20.16 -18.72 -39.16
C VAL A 190 -21.46 -19.13 -39.84
N SER A 191 -22.24 -19.98 -39.18
CA SER A 191 -23.69 -20.13 -39.36
C SER A 191 -24.26 -21.04 -38.26
N ILE A 192 -25.51 -20.76 -37.84
CA ILE A 192 -26.33 -21.36 -36.77
C ILE A 192 -26.17 -20.60 -35.43
N SER A 193 -27.16 -19.88 -34.89
CA SER A 193 -28.58 -19.72 -35.22
C SER A 193 -29.12 -18.45 -34.55
N THR A 194 -29.85 -17.64 -35.31
CA THR A 194 -30.84 -16.67 -34.82
C THR A 194 -32.25 -17.26 -34.93
N ASP A 195 -33.20 -16.55 -34.31
CA ASP A 195 -34.67 -16.70 -34.29
C ASP A 195 -35.24 -17.49 -33.08
N SER A 196 -36.24 -17.03 -32.33
CA SER A 196 -37.13 -15.88 -32.47
C SER A 196 -37.95 -15.62 -31.18
N SER A 197 -38.09 -14.34 -30.81
CA SER A 197 -39.34 -13.62 -30.46
C SER A 197 -40.31 -14.12 -29.35
N ALA A 198 -40.54 -13.27 -28.33
CA ALA A 198 -41.88 -12.78 -27.94
C ALA A 198 -41.84 -11.64 -26.90
N ASN A 199 -42.43 -10.50 -27.27
CA ASN A 199 -42.79 -9.36 -26.41
C ASN A 199 -43.80 -9.75 -25.32
N ILE A 200 -43.78 -9.06 -24.16
CA ILE A 200 -44.95 -8.37 -23.57
C ILE A 200 -44.45 -7.26 -22.62
N PHE A 201 -44.95 -6.05 -22.89
CA PHE A 201 -44.73 -4.80 -22.16
C PHE A 201 -45.88 -4.60 -21.15
N LYS A 202 -45.56 -4.20 -19.92
CA LYS A 202 -46.21 -3.15 -19.09
C LYS A 202 -45.95 -3.42 -17.60
N GLU A 203 -45.36 -2.45 -16.89
CA GLU A 203 -46.10 -1.60 -15.96
C GLU A 203 -45.25 -0.43 -15.41
N ASN A 204 -45.97 0.52 -14.83
CA ASN A 204 -45.62 1.91 -14.57
C ASN A 204 -44.81 2.16 -13.29
N LYS A 205 -43.94 3.17 -13.38
CA LYS A 205 -43.66 4.27 -12.42
C LYS A 205 -43.91 4.12 -10.91
N LEU A 206 -42.84 4.51 -10.20
CA LEU A 206 -42.74 5.24 -8.92
C LEU A 206 -43.03 4.46 -7.61
N SER A 207 -41.95 4.13 -6.89
CA SER A 207 -41.73 4.60 -5.52
C SER A 207 -40.25 4.44 -5.13
N ASN A 208 -39.70 5.49 -4.51
CA ASN A 208 -38.40 5.46 -3.82
C ASN A 208 -38.45 4.46 -2.66
N LEU A 209 -37.39 3.67 -2.43
CA LEU A 209 -36.75 3.45 -1.11
C LEU A 209 -35.72 2.30 -1.18
N SER A 210 -34.47 2.64 -0.90
CA SER A 210 -33.38 1.78 -0.39
C SER A 210 -33.21 0.38 -0.99
N ASP A 211 -32.41 0.26 -2.05
CA ASP A 211 -31.82 -1.03 -2.44
C ASP A 211 -30.30 -0.90 -2.55
N THR A 212 -29.63 -1.38 -1.51
CA THR A 212 -28.28 -1.93 -1.57
C THR A 212 -28.18 -2.86 -2.77
N VAL A 213 -27.30 -2.55 -3.73
CA VAL A 213 -27.06 -3.37 -4.90
C VAL A 213 -26.46 -4.70 -4.45
N GLU A 214 -27.30 -5.73 -4.40
CA GLU A 214 -26.88 -7.13 -4.39
C GLU A 214 -25.98 -7.38 -5.61
N LEU A 215 -24.70 -7.61 -5.31
CA LEU A 215 -23.67 -8.07 -6.24
C LEU A 215 -24.13 -9.36 -6.91
N THR A 216 -24.58 -9.27 -8.16
CA THR A 216 -24.78 -10.41 -9.05
C THR A 216 -23.42 -10.95 -9.50
N ILE A 217 -22.75 -11.68 -8.59
CA ILE A 217 -21.84 -12.75 -8.96
C ILE A 217 -22.68 -13.79 -9.72
N ASP A 218 -22.11 -14.33 -10.77
CA ASP A 218 -22.67 -15.46 -11.51
C ASP A 218 -23.14 -16.54 -10.51
N LYS A 219 -24.43 -16.87 -10.52
CA LYS A 219 -25.16 -17.55 -9.42
C LYS A 219 -24.75 -19.02 -9.18
N SER A 220 -23.58 -19.48 -9.63
CA SER A 220 -23.16 -20.88 -9.45
C SER A 220 -21.75 -21.09 -8.89
N MET A 221 -20.86 -20.08 -8.85
CA MET A 221 -19.49 -20.27 -8.35
C MET A 221 -19.33 -19.57 -6.99
N LYS A 222 -19.22 -20.33 -5.90
CA LYS A 222 -18.98 -19.75 -4.58
C LYS A 222 -17.58 -19.12 -4.60
N TRP A 223 -17.38 -18.01 -3.86
CA TRP A 223 -16.06 -17.36 -3.75
C TRP A 223 -14.93 -18.34 -3.43
N LYS A 224 -15.20 -19.32 -2.56
CA LYS A 224 -14.26 -20.40 -2.23
C LYS A 224 -13.84 -21.22 -3.45
N ASP A 225 -14.74 -21.44 -4.41
CA ASP A 225 -14.47 -22.16 -5.66
C ASP A 225 -13.62 -21.31 -6.62
N ILE A 226 -13.84 -19.99 -6.65
CA ILE A 226 -13.00 -19.05 -7.44
C ILE A 226 -11.58 -19.02 -6.87
N VAL A 227 -11.44 -18.80 -5.56
CA VAL A 227 -10.13 -18.79 -4.89
C VAL A 227 -9.44 -20.15 -5.04
N SER A 228 -10.16 -21.25 -4.83
CA SER A 228 -9.61 -22.60 -4.99
C SER A 228 -9.18 -22.89 -6.44
N LYS A 229 -9.92 -22.41 -7.45
CA LYS A 229 -9.53 -22.57 -8.85
C LYS A 229 -8.19 -21.89 -9.18
N TYR A 230 -7.92 -20.71 -8.62
CA TYR A 230 -6.71 -19.94 -8.94
C TYR A 230 -5.55 -20.17 -7.99
N LEU A 231 -5.83 -20.54 -6.73
CA LEU A 231 -4.81 -20.77 -5.68
C LEU A 231 -4.62 -22.24 -5.30
N GLY A 232 -5.46 -23.13 -5.82
CA GLY A 232 -5.45 -24.58 -5.54
C GLY A 232 -4.91 -25.43 -6.68
N SER A 233 -4.42 -24.84 -7.78
CA SER A 233 -3.62 -25.59 -8.74
C SER A 233 -2.18 -25.67 -8.25
N ASP A 234 -1.75 -26.84 -7.77
CA ASP A 234 -0.35 -27.14 -7.42
C ASP A 234 0.59 -27.18 -8.64
N HIS A 235 0.14 -26.65 -9.79
CA HIS A 235 0.97 -26.56 -10.99
C HIS A 235 1.83 -25.30 -10.92
N PRO A 236 3.17 -25.46 -10.90
CA PRO A 236 4.07 -24.31 -10.93
C PRO A 236 3.89 -23.58 -12.26
N LEU A 237 3.75 -22.26 -12.18
CA LEU A 237 3.63 -21.36 -13.33
C LEU A 237 4.91 -21.43 -14.16
N SER A 238 4.78 -21.64 -15.47
CA SER A 238 5.87 -21.52 -16.44
C SER A 238 6.42 -20.09 -16.49
N ILE A 239 7.66 -19.90 -16.95
CA ILE A 239 8.26 -18.56 -17.00
C ILE A 239 7.45 -17.60 -17.87
N GLU A 240 6.88 -18.09 -18.98
CA GLU A 240 6.02 -17.32 -19.87
C GLU A 240 4.74 -16.85 -19.16
N GLU A 241 4.09 -17.73 -18.39
CA GLU A 241 2.92 -17.37 -17.60
C GLU A 241 3.26 -16.34 -16.53
N GLN A 242 4.39 -16.50 -15.84
CA GLN A 242 4.83 -15.54 -14.82
C GLN A 242 5.07 -14.15 -15.43
N GLU A 243 5.69 -14.09 -16.62
CA GLU A 243 5.93 -12.81 -17.31
C GLU A 243 4.63 -12.12 -17.72
N GLU A 244 3.64 -12.86 -18.23
CA GLU A 244 2.33 -12.30 -18.58
C GLU A 244 1.58 -11.82 -17.34
N ILE A 245 1.60 -12.58 -16.24
CA ILE A 245 1.01 -12.16 -14.97
C ILE A 245 1.57 -10.82 -14.53
N VAL A 246 2.90 -10.67 -14.51
CA VAL A 246 3.53 -9.43 -14.05
C VAL A 246 3.20 -8.25 -14.98
N LYS A 247 3.10 -8.46 -16.30
CA LYS A 247 2.73 -7.41 -17.27
C LYS A 247 1.29 -6.92 -17.07
N GLU A 248 0.37 -7.82 -16.73
CA GLU A 248 -1.04 -7.48 -16.47
C GLU A 248 -1.23 -6.89 -15.07
N TRP A 249 -0.49 -7.39 -14.08
CA TRP A 249 -0.68 -7.10 -12.67
C TRP A 249 -0.01 -5.82 -12.20
N VAL A 250 1.19 -5.52 -12.72
CA VAL A 250 1.97 -4.35 -12.31
C VAL A 250 1.97 -3.32 -13.44
N SER A 251 1.76 -2.05 -13.10
CA SER A 251 1.78 -0.98 -14.09
C SER A 251 3.15 -0.89 -14.80
N GLN A 252 3.18 -0.55 -16.09
CA GLN A 252 4.45 -0.53 -16.86
C GLN A 252 5.55 0.34 -16.24
N ASN A 253 5.16 1.49 -15.66
CA ASN A 253 6.11 2.40 -15.00
C ASN A 253 6.71 1.78 -13.74
N GLU A 254 5.87 1.14 -12.93
CA GLU A 254 6.27 0.49 -11.70
C GLU A 254 7.09 -0.77 -11.97
N LEU A 255 6.69 -1.57 -12.95
CA LEU A 255 7.44 -2.72 -13.43
C LEU A 255 8.87 -2.34 -13.83
N ARG A 256 9.03 -1.19 -14.51
CA ARG A 256 10.36 -0.67 -14.88
C ARG A 256 11.18 -0.30 -13.65
N ILE A 257 10.57 0.32 -12.64
CA ILE A 257 11.23 0.69 -11.37
C ILE A 257 11.67 -0.57 -10.62
N LEU A 258 10.74 -1.50 -10.40
CA LEU A 258 11.00 -2.76 -9.69
C LEU A 258 12.12 -3.56 -10.36
N LYS A 259 12.08 -3.71 -11.70
CA LYS A 259 13.16 -4.39 -12.44
C LYS A 259 14.51 -3.72 -12.25
N ASN A 260 14.55 -2.38 -12.30
CA ASN A 260 15.79 -1.65 -12.12
C ASN A 260 16.35 -1.84 -10.70
N ASP A 261 15.51 -1.77 -9.68
CA ASP A 261 15.95 -1.93 -8.30
C ASP A 261 16.46 -3.35 -8.01
N LEU A 262 15.72 -4.36 -8.48
CA LEU A 262 16.08 -5.77 -8.28
C LEU A 262 17.40 -6.14 -8.97
N LEU A 263 17.62 -5.64 -10.20
CA LEU A 263 18.81 -5.98 -10.99
C LEU A 263 20.06 -5.20 -10.60
N ASN A 264 19.90 -4.04 -9.93
CA ASN A 264 21.03 -3.22 -9.50
C ASN A 264 21.51 -3.51 -8.06
N SER A 265 20.83 -4.40 -7.33
CA SER A 265 21.24 -4.81 -5.99
C SER A 265 21.99 -6.15 -6.03
N ASP A 266 23.29 -6.11 -5.77
CA ASP A 266 24.14 -7.31 -5.73
C ASP A 266 23.66 -8.34 -4.69
N GLU A 267 23.14 -7.87 -3.56
CA GLU A 267 22.60 -8.73 -2.52
C GLU A 267 21.34 -9.47 -2.98
N ILE A 268 20.39 -8.74 -3.59
CA ILE A 268 19.16 -9.32 -4.11
C ILE A 268 19.51 -10.32 -5.21
N VAL A 269 20.35 -9.94 -6.18
CA VAL A 269 20.74 -10.84 -7.29
C VAL A 269 21.38 -12.13 -6.75
N LYS A 270 22.24 -12.01 -5.74
CA LYS A 270 22.91 -13.17 -5.13
C LYS A 270 21.91 -14.09 -4.42
N LYS A 271 21.07 -13.55 -3.51
CA LYS A 271 20.08 -14.34 -2.75
C LYS A 271 18.99 -14.92 -3.65
N SER A 272 18.51 -14.16 -4.63
CA SER A 272 17.54 -14.65 -5.62
C SER A 272 18.07 -15.84 -6.41
N LYS A 273 19.36 -15.83 -6.77
CA LYS A 273 20.00 -16.97 -7.43
C LYS A 273 20.15 -18.17 -6.49
N GLU A 274 20.49 -17.93 -5.23
CA GLU A 274 20.59 -18.97 -4.19
C GLU A 274 19.26 -19.70 -3.99
N TYR A 275 18.14 -18.96 -3.96
CA TYR A 275 16.81 -19.51 -3.77
C TYR A 275 16.11 -19.93 -5.09
N GLY A 276 16.75 -19.76 -6.24
CA GLY A 276 16.17 -20.15 -7.53
C GLY A 276 14.93 -19.33 -7.93
N LEU A 277 14.88 -18.07 -7.54
CA LEU A 277 13.80 -17.15 -7.88
C LEU A 277 13.97 -16.59 -9.29
N THR A 278 12.89 -16.64 -10.08
CA THR A 278 12.81 -15.94 -11.36
C THR A 278 12.66 -14.44 -11.15
N LEU A 279 12.90 -13.63 -12.18
CA LEU A 279 12.67 -12.18 -12.07
C LEU A 279 11.19 -11.84 -11.79
N PRO A 280 10.18 -12.49 -12.43
CA PRO A 280 8.78 -12.32 -12.04
C PRO A 280 8.47 -12.64 -10.58
N GLU A 281 9.02 -13.72 -10.04
CA GLU A 281 8.84 -14.10 -8.62
C GLU A 281 9.47 -13.05 -7.67
N GLN A 282 10.65 -12.54 -8.01
CA GLN A 282 11.27 -11.42 -7.29
C GLN A 282 10.39 -10.17 -7.30
N ILE A 283 9.81 -9.85 -8.46
CA ILE A 283 8.88 -8.73 -8.61
C ILE A 283 7.65 -8.94 -7.74
N ALA A 284 7.09 -10.16 -7.68
CA ALA A 284 5.92 -10.43 -6.84
C ALA A 284 6.19 -10.16 -5.35
N ILE A 285 7.34 -10.59 -4.83
CA ILE A 285 7.71 -10.35 -3.42
C ILE A 285 7.94 -8.85 -3.18
N ARG A 286 8.68 -8.16 -4.05
CA ARG A 286 8.96 -6.74 -3.89
C ARG A 286 7.70 -5.88 -4.03
N TYR A 287 6.83 -6.22 -4.99
CA TYR A 287 5.55 -5.55 -5.20
C TYR A 287 4.61 -5.72 -3.99
N TRP A 288 4.60 -6.91 -3.37
CA TRP A 288 3.89 -7.11 -2.09
C TRP A 288 4.32 -6.08 -1.04
N SER A 289 5.62 -5.96 -0.79
CA SER A 289 6.15 -5.08 0.27
C SER A 289 5.96 -3.59 -0.02
N GLY A 290 5.67 -3.22 -1.27
CA GLY A 290 5.42 -1.86 -1.70
C GLY A 290 3.93 -1.55 -1.80
N THR A 291 3.52 -1.19 -3.01
CA THR A 291 2.15 -0.74 -3.33
C THR A 291 1.14 -1.88 -3.46
N GLY A 292 1.59 -3.12 -3.66
CA GLY A 292 0.75 -4.27 -4.02
C GLY A 292 -0.05 -4.86 -2.85
N CYS A 293 0.43 -4.75 -1.60
CA CYS A 293 -0.23 -5.32 -0.42
C CYS A 293 -1.72 -4.93 -0.32
N GLY A 294 -2.06 -3.68 -0.62
CA GLY A 294 -3.44 -3.20 -0.56
C GLY A 294 -4.38 -3.89 -1.56
N GLY A 295 -3.91 -4.16 -2.79
CA GLY A 295 -4.67 -4.89 -3.81
C GLY A 295 -4.85 -6.36 -3.44
N ILE A 296 -3.75 -7.00 -3.07
CA ILE A 296 -3.67 -8.42 -2.71
C ILE A 296 -4.60 -8.74 -1.54
N ASN A 297 -4.38 -8.08 -0.39
CA ASN A 297 -5.19 -8.32 0.80
C ASN A 297 -6.59 -7.71 0.67
N GLY A 298 -6.77 -6.67 -0.16
CA GLY A 298 -8.08 -6.13 -0.48
C GLY A 298 -8.99 -7.14 -1.15
N VAL A 299 -8.47 -7.91 -2.11
CA VAL A 299 -9.20 -8.98 -2.79
C VAL A 299 -9.46 -10.16 -1.86
N LEU A 300 -8.44 -10.59 -1.09
CA LEU A 300 -8.57 -11.75 -0.20
C LEU A 300 -9.57 -11.51 0.95
N HIS A 301 -9.54 -10.32 1.57
CA HIS A 301 -10.47 -9.94 2.64
C HIS A 301 -11.81 -9.40 2.13
N ARG A 302 -11.95 -9.17 0.81
CA ARG A 302 -13.13 -8.57 0.18
C ARG A 302 -13.51 -7.21 0.77
N THR A 303 -12.51 -6.43 1.15
CA THR A 303 -12.70 -5.13 1.84
C THR A 303 -12.96 -3.99 0.88
N ILE A 304 -12.64 -4.15 -0.41
CA ILE A 304 -12.78 -3.12 -1.44
C ILE A 304 -13.60 -3.70 -2.61
N PRO A 305 -14.55 -2.92 -3.18
CA PRO A 305 -15.30 -3.35 -4.35
C PRO A 305 -14.40 -3.33 -5.61
N TYR A 306 -13.86 -4.49 -5.96
CA TYR A 306 -13.10 -4.70 -7.20
C TYR A 306 -14.02 -5.19 -8.33
N SER A 307 -13.68 -4.85 -9.58
CA SER A 307 -14.30 -5.48 -10.75
C SER A 307 -13.89 -6.95 -10.85
N LYS A 308 -14.63 -7.76 -11.62
CA LYS A 308 -14.28 -9.17 -11.86
C LYS A 308 -12.89 -9.32 -12.46
N GLU A 309 -12.55 -8.43 -13.39
CA GLU A 309 -11.25 -8.39 -14.06
C GLU A 309 -10.12 -8.07 -13.07
N GLN A 310 -10.33 -7.10 -12.19
CA GLN A 310 -9.36 -6.75 -11.15
C GLN A 310 -9.13 -7.90 -10.16
N VAL A 311 -10.22 -8.54 -9.70
CA VAL A 311 -10.11 -9.74 -8.84
C VAL A 311 -9.28 -10.83 -9.52
N LEU A 312 -9.52 -11.07 -10.82
CA LEU A 312 -8.77 -12.08 -11.57
C LEU A 312 -7.29 -11.75 -11.67
N ILE A 313 -6.94 -10.50 -11.99
CA ILE A 313 -5.56 -10.03 -12.09
C ILE A 313 -4.84 -10.21 -10.75
N GLU A 314 -5.46 -9.79 -9.64
CA GLU A 314 -4.88 -9.94 -8.31
C GLU A 314 -4.73 -11.42 -7.91
N LEU A 315 -5.71 -12.28 -8.20
CA LEU A 315 -5.61 -13.72 -7.91
C LEU A 315 -4.46 -14.40 -8.67
N LYS A 316 -4.20 -13.99 -9.92
CA LYS A 316 -3.02 -14.45 -10.66
C LYS A 316 -1.72 -14.01 -9.98
N GLY A 317 -1.64 -12.74 -9.58
CA GLY A 317 -0.49 -12.20 -8.84
C GLY A 317 -0.26 -12.88 -7.49
N ILE A 318 -1.33 -13.18 -6.76
CA ILE A 318 -1.29 -13.95 -5.51
C ILE A 318 -0.72 -15.35 -5.74
N SER A 319 -1.11 -16.03 -6.82
CA SER A 319 -0.57 -17.34 -7.17
C SER A 319 0.94 -17.27 -7.41
N LEU A 320 1.41 -16.26 -8.16
CA LEU A 320 2.83 -16.00 -8.39
C LEU A 320 3.59 -15.71 -7.08
N LEU A 321 3.02 -14.89 -6.20
CA LEU A 321 3.62 -14.58 -4.89
C LEU A 321 3.73 -15.83 -4.03
N ARG A 322 2.69 -16.69 -3.96
CA ARG A 322 2.74 -17.96 -3.22
C ARG A 322 3.88 -18.85 -3.72
N GLN A 323 3.98 -19.02 -5.03
CA GLN A 323 5.04 -19.81 -5.65
C GLN A 323 6.43 -19.24 -5.33
N ALA A 324 6.60 -17.91 -5.34
CA ALA A 324 7.85 -17.26 -4.96
C ALA A 324 8.21 -17.56 -3.50
N LEU A 325 7.23 -17.48 -2.58
CA LEU A 325 7.43 -17.77 -1.17
C LEU A 325 7.74 -19.24 -0.91
N ASP A 326 7.20 -20.18 -1.69
CA ASP A 326 7.47 -21.61 -1.55
C ASP A 326 8.93 -21.99 -1.81
N LYS A 327 9.67 -21.14 -2.53
CA LYS A 327 11.11 -21.31 -2.80
C LYS A 327 12.02 -20.78 -1.68
N LEU A 328 11.47 -19.99 -0.77
CA LEU A 328 12.24 -19.38 0.32
C LEU A 328 12.37 -20.35 1.51
N PRO A 329 13.47 -20.27 2.28
CA PRO A 329 13.61 -21.05 3.50
C PRO A 329 12.57 -20.61 4.55
N ASN A 330 12.08 -21.58 5.32
CA ASN A 330 11.24 -21.30 6.48
C ASN A 330 12.02 -20.56 7.56
N TYR A 331 11.39 -19.55 8.14
CA TYR A 331 11.85 -18.87 9.33
C TYR A 331 11.23 -19.54 10.56
N ASN A 332 12.02 -20.30 11.31
CA ASN A 332 11.55 -21.10 12.45
C ASN A 332 12.35 -20.83 13.75
N GLU A 333 13.19 -19.80 13.75
CA GLU A 333 14.17 -19.58 14.81
C GLU A 333 13.63 -18.71 15.96
N GLU A 334 12.73 -17.75 15.67
CA GLU A 334 12.29 -16.77 16.67
C GLU A 334 10.80 -16.41 16.55
N VAL A 335 10.32 -15.71 17.57
CA VAL A 335 8.99 -15.09 17.60
C VAL A 335 8.97 -13.86 16.71
N VAL A 336 7.88 -13.66 15.99
CA VAL A 336 7.64 -12.47 15.17
C VAL A 336 6.40 -11.72 15.64
N TYR A 337 6.36 -10.43 15.36
CA TYR A 337 5.35 -9.52 15.87
C TYR A 337 4.54 -8.90 14.74
N SER A 338 3.21 -8.91 14.88
CA SER A 338 2.32 -8.28 13.93
C SER A 338 1.26 -7.44 14.63
N ARG A 339 0.99 -6.24 14.14
CA ARG A 339 -0.02 -5.32 14.67
C ARG A 339 -1.18 -5.26 13.71
N GLN A 340 -2.37 -5.64 14.17
CA GLN A 340 -3.52 -5.91 13.31
C GLN A 340 -4.75 -5.07 13.66
N GLU A 341 -5.60 -4.89 12.66
CA GLU A 341 -6.99 -4.49 12.83
C GLU A 341 -7.85 -5.68 12.39
N LEU A 342 -8.33 -6.45 13.36
CA LEU A 342 -9.10 -7.66 13.07
C LEU A 342 -10.60 -7.32 13.01
N PRO A 343 -11.35 -7.90 12.05
CA PRO A 343 -12.80 -7.89 12.09
C PRO A 343 -13.34 -8.44 13.41
N GLN A 344 -14.45 -7.88 13.89
CA GLN A 344 -15.01 -8.19 15.21
C GLN A 344 -15.28 -9.70 15.40
N ASN A 345 -15.81 -10.38 14.37
CA ASN A 345 -16.07 -11.81 14.40
C ASN A 345 -14.80 -12.66 14.56
N LEU A 346 -13.71 -12.23 13.93
CA LEU A 346 -12.41 -12.91 14.03
C LEU A 346 -11.79 -12.69 15.41
N LEU A 347 -11.89 -11.47 15.92
CA LEU A 347 -11.44 -11.14 17.27
C LEU A 347 -12.19 -11.97 18.32
N GLU A 348 -13.51 -12.10 18.21
CA GLU A 348 -14.33 -12.92 19.11
C GLU A 348 -13.94 -14.41 19.07
N SER A 349 -13.69 -14.94 17.88
CA SER A 349 -13.19 -16.31 17.69
C SER A 349 -11.84 -16.52 18.39
N MET A 350 -10.89 -15.61 18.17
CA MET A 350 -9.57 -15.68 18.82
C MET A 350 -9.66 -15.52 20.36
N LEU A 351 -10.58 -14.69 20.86
CA LEU A 351 -10.83 -14.54 22.30
C LEU A 351 -11.37 -15.83 22.94
N ASN A 352 -12.03 -16.69 22.16
CA ASN A 352 -12.48 -18.01 22.58
C ASN A 352 -11.42 -19.11 22.38
N TYR A 353 -10.16 -18.74 22.13
CA TYR A 353 -9.04 -19.66 21.88
C TYR A 353 -9.24 -20.56 20.65
N GLU A 354 -10.07 -20.14 19.70
CA GLU A 354 -10.24 -20.86 18.43
C GLU A 354 -9.05 -20.62 17.50
N THR A 355 -8.82 -21.56 16.58
CA THR A 355 -7.77 -21.45 15.57
C THR A 355 -8.05 -20.30 14.61
N TYR A 356 -7.08 -19.39 14.49
CA TYR A 356 -7.10 -18.28 13.56
C TYR A 356 -6.52 -18.70 12.21
N ILE A 357 -7.34 -18.66 11.16
CA ILE A 357 -6.88 -18.87 9.78
C ILE A 357 -6.85 -17.52 9.07
N THR A 358 -5.69 -17.12 8.54
CA THR A 358 -5.58 -15.86 7.80
C THR A 358 -6.19 -15.98 6.40
N GLU A 359 -7.17 -15.14 6.08
CA GLU A 359 -7.72 -15.08 4.71
C GLU A 359 -6.74 -14.44 3.72
N GLY A 360 -5.99 -13.45 4.19
CA GLY A 360 -4.96 -12.72 3.45
C GLY A 360 -3.56 -13.20 3.80
N PHE A 361 -2.55 -12.59 3.18
CA PHE A 361 -1.18 -12.74 3.69
C PHE A 361 -1.02 -11.95 4.98
N LEU A 362 -0.29 -12.51 5.93
CA LEU A 362 0.00 -11.87 7.20
C LEU A 362 1.46 -11.44 7.22
N ALA A 363 1.72 -10.14 7.34
CA ALA A 363 3.07 -9.61 7.54
C ALA A 363 3.38 -9.46 9.03
N ALA A 364 4.58 -9.85 9.44
CA ALA A 364 5.11 -9.70 10.79
C ALA A 364 6.57 -9.22 10.75
N ASN A 365 7.13 -8.84 11.89
CA ASN A 365 8.51 -8.37 12.02
C ASN A 365 9.25 -9.12 13.13
N ARG A 366 10.56 -9.38 12.97
CA ARG A 366 11.32 -10.20 13.93
C ARG A 366 11.60 -9.53 15.28
N GLN A 367 11.75 -8.20 15.32
CA GLN A 367 12.33 -7.53 16.50
C GLN A 367 11.47 -6.44 17.11
N PHE A 368 10.58 -5.83 16.33
CA PHE A 368 9.81 -4.67 16.76
C PHE A 368 8.39 -4.67 16.20
N ASP A 369 7.52 -3.92 16.86
CA ASP A 369 6.16 -3.70 16.38
C ASP A 369 6.16 -2.53 15.39
N LEU A 370 5.78 -2.79 14.14
CA LEU A 370 5.28 -1.74 13.25
C LEU A 370 3.84 -1.39 13.64
N PHE A 371 3.42 -0.15 13.43
CA PHE A 371 2.05 0.31 13.72
C PHE A 371 1.62 0.12 15.19
N SER A 372 2.45 0.55 16.14
CA SER A 372 2.20 0.41 17.59
C SER A 372 0.86 1.01 18.06
N GLN A 373 0.27 1.92 17.29
CA GLN A 373 -1.06 2.48 17.54
C GLN A 373 -2.21 1.46 17.38
N ARG A 374 -1.99 0.34 16.69
CA ARG A 374 -3.00 -0.71 16.56
C ARG A 374 -3.10 -1.52 17.86
N LYS A 375 -4.32 -1.68 18.34
CA LYS A 375 -4.61 -2.25 19.66
C LYS A 375 -4.36 -3.74 19.76
N ILE A 376 -4.47 -4.46 18.64
CA ILE A 376 -4.27 -5.91 18.60
C ILE A 376 -2.82 -6.19 18.21
N ARG A 377 -2.14 -6.94 19.08
CA ARG A 377 -0.78 -7.44 18.85
C ARG A 377 -0.82 -8.95 18.73
N LEU A 378 -0.21 -9.47 17.68
CA LEU A 378 0.03 -10.89 17.47
C LEU A 378 1.51 -11.16 17.74
N ILE A 379 1.78 -12.11 18.63
CA ILE A 379 3.10 -12.58 19.03
C ILE A 379 3.18 -14.02 18.55
N ILE A 380 3.86 -14.26 17.43
CA ILE A 380 3.72 -15.48 16.65
C ILE A 380 5.01 -16.29 16.72
N GLN A 381 4.93 -17.52 17.21
CA GLN A 381 5.99 -18.50 17.03
C GLN A 381 5.92 -19.04 15.61
N SER A 382 6.85 -18.60 14.76
CA SER A 382 6.86 -18.97 13.35
C SER A 382 7.50 -20.35 13.12
N LYS A 383 6.97 -21.07 12.13
CA LYS A 383 7.43 -22.35 11.59
C LYS A 383 7.57 -22.30 10.07
N THR A 384 6.67 -21.60 9.36
CA THR A 384 6.63 -21.55 7.89
C THR A 384 6.69 -20.14 7.31
N GLY A 385 6.69 -19.10 8.14
CA GLY A 385 6.90 -17.72 7.72
C GLY A 385 8.17 -17.57 6.89
N LYS A 386 8.19 -16.64 5.92
CA LYS A 386 9.32 -16.42 5.03
C LYS A 386 9.95 -15.07 5.31
N HIS A 387 11.25 -15.05 5.57
CA HIS A 387 11.99 -13.80 5.76
C HIS A 387 12.26 -13.13 4.40
N ILE A 388 11.66 -11.96 4.20
CA ILE A 388 11.65 -11.26 2.91
C ILE A 388 12.26 -9.85 2.96
N GLU A 389 12.76 -9.42 4.12
CA GLU A 389 13.40 -8.11 4.30
C GLU A 389 14.41 -7.80 3.18
N TRP A 390 15.31 -8.73 2.88
CA TRP A 390 16.38 -8.55 1.88
C TRP A 390 15.93 -8.18 0.46
N ILE A 391 14.67 -8.44 0.10
CA ILE A 391 14.08 -8.08 -1.21
C ILE A 391 12.98 -7.03 -1.10
N SER A 392 12.53 -6.73 0.12
CA SER A 392 11.47 -5.78 0.43
C SER A 392 11.83 -4.37 -0.06
N GLU A 393 10.81 -3.62 -0.50
CA GLU A 393 10.91 -2.18 -0.77
C GLU A 393 11.17 -1.39 0.53
N ASN A 394 10.78 -1.94 1.69
CA ASN A 394 10.93 -1.31 2.99
C ASN A 394 12.07 -1.90 3.83
N SER A 395 13.04 -2.57 3.20
CA SER A 395 14.22 -3.20 3.86
C SER A 395 14.94 -2.27 4.85
N ASP A 396 15.01 -0.97 4.55
CA ASP A 396 15.65 0.02 5.44
C ASP A 396 14.89 0.27 6.76
N THR A 397 13.63 -0.17 6.86
CA THR A 397 12.71 0.18 7.95
C THR A 397 11.96 -1.01 8.55
N GLU A 398 11.97 -2.17 7.90
CA GLU A 398 11.18 -3.34 8.27
C GLU A 398 12.05 -4.60 8.23
N ASP A 399 11.84 -5.51 9.17
CA ASP A 399 12.49 -6.82 9.22
C ASP A 399 11.42 -7.90 8.99
N GLU A 400 10.85 -7.86 7.78
CA GLU A 400 9.59 -8.50 7.44
C GLU A 400 9.69 -10.03 7.30
N VAL A 401 8.77 -10.71 7.98
CA VAL A 401 8.44 -12.13 7.83
C VAL A 401 7.02 -12.23 7.32
N LEU A 402 6.85 -12.87 6.16
CA LEU A 402 5.57 -12.99 5.47
C LEU A 402 5.02 -14.41 5.58
N PHE A 403 3.76 -14.51 5.99
CA PHE A 403 3.00 -15.76 6.04
C PHE A 403 2.03 -15.79 4.87
N LYS A 404 1.91 -16.96 4.23
CA LYS A 404 0.98 -17.17 3.12
C LYS A 404 -0.47 -17.01 3.58
N ASN A 405 -1.34 -16.70 2.63
CA ASN A 405 -2.76 -16.81 2.88
C ASN A 405 -3.14 -18.27 3.20
N SER A 406 -4.15 -18.44 4.04
CA SER A 406 -4.58 -19.71 4.63
C SER A 406 -3.63 -20.33 5.66
N THR A 407 -2.58 -19.63 6.11
CA THR A 407 -1.82 -20.08 7.29
C THR A 407 -2.73 -20.11 8.52
N SER A 408 -2.60 -21.18 9.30
CA SER A 408 -3.38 -21.45 10.51
C SER A 408 -2.55 -21.14 11.75
N PHE A 409 -3.17 -20.53 12.75
CA PHE A 409 -2.53 -20.14 14.00
C PHE A 409 -3.38 -20.58 15.18
N LYS A 410 -2.79 -21.32 16.10
CA LYS A 410 -3.41 -21.69 17.36
C LYS A 410 -3.20 -20.58 18.39
N VAL A 411 -4.27 -20.15 19.05
CA VAL A 411 -4.18 -19.23 20.19
C VAL A 411 -3.71 -19.97 21.43
N LEU A 412 -2.50 -19.65 21.89
CA LEU A 412 -1.90 -20.26 23.07
C LEU A 412 -2.23 -19.49 24.35
N ASN A 413 -2.24 -18.16 24.27
CA ASN A 413 -2.51 -17.29 25.39
C ASN A 413 -3.03 -15.93 24.93
N ILE A 414 -3.73 -15.24 25.82
CA ILE A 414 -4.28 -13.90 25.60
C ILE A 414 -3.90 -13.05 26.82
N ALA A 415 -3.28 -11.91 26.58
CA ALA A 415 -2.98 -10.93 27.61
C ALA A 415 -3.56 -9.56 27.26
N ASP A 416 -4.00 -8.83 28.27
CA ASP A 416 -4.49 -7.46 28.14
C ASP A 416 -4.09 -6.65 29.39
N SER A 417 -4.51 -5.39 29.45
CA SER A 417 -4.19 -4.52 30.60
C SER A 417 -4.76 -4.99 31.95
N THR A 418 -5.65 -6.00 31.97
CA THR A 418 -6.19 -6.58 33.21
C THR A 418 -5.34 -7.73 33.72
N THR A 419 -4.59 -8.40 32.84
CA THR A 419 -3.72 -9.52 33.17
C THR A 419 -2.24 -9.14 33.21
N ASP A 420 -1.84 -8.07 32.52
CA ASP A 420 -0.47 -7.55 32.49
C ASP A 420 -0.47 -6.01 32.48
N GLU A 421 0.01 -5.40 33.56
CA GLU A 421 0.06 -3.94 33.74
C GLU A 421 1.00 -3.23 32.76
N SER A 422 1.89 -3.96 32.07
CA SER A 422 2.73 -3.40 31.01
C SER A 422 1.97 -3.17 29.69
N ILE A 423 0.78 -3.74 29.55
CA ILE A 423 -0.06 -3.60 28.36
C ILE A 423 -0.94 -2.35 28.49
N GLU A 424 -0.91 -1.51 27.45
CA GLU A 424 -1.73 -0.30 27.40
C GLU A 424 -3.24 -0.63 27.46
N ILE A 425 -4.01 0.22 28.15
CA ILE A 425 -5.44 0.01 28.34
C ILE A 425 -6.16 -0.11 26.99
N GLY A 426 -6.89 -1.20 26.82
CA GLY A 426 -7.63 -1.50 25.59
C GLY A 426 -6.79 -2.15 24.48
N HIS A 427 -5.53 -2.49 24.75
CA HIS A 427 -4.73 -3.34 23.88
C HIS A 427 -4.89 -4.81 24.28
N ILE A 428 -4.83 -5.70 23.30
CA ILE A 428 -4.96 -7.15 23.47
C ILE A 428 -3.80 -7.82 22.73
N TRP A 429 -3.07 -8.67 23.42
CA TRP A 429 -1.93 -9.41 22.89
C TRP A 429 -2.30 -10.88 22.79
N PHE A 430 -2.22 -11.43 21.58
CA PHE A 430 -2.42 -12.84 21.30
C PHE A 430 -1.07 -13.52 21.12
N TYR A 431 -0.82 -14.56 21.90
CA TYR A 431 0.32 -15.44 21.72
C TYR A 431 -0.13 -16.61 20.83
N LEU A 432 0.50 -16.72 19.68
CA LEU A 432 0.11 -17.63 18.61
C LEU A 432 1.25 -18.59 18.28
N GLU A 433 0.89 -19.80 17.87
CA GLU A 433 1.80 -20.75 17.23
C GLU A 433 1.22 -21.16 15.88
N GLU A 434 2.04 -21.25 14.84
CA GLU A 434 1.61 -21.83 13.57
C GLU A 434 1.12 -23.28 13.79
N ASP A 435 -0.13 -23.51 13.41
CA ASP A 435 -0.79 -24.80 13.52
C ASP A 435 -0.44 -25.62 12.27
N ASP A 436 0.24 -26.74 12.48
CA ASP A 436 0.65 -27.68 11.43
C ASP A 436 -0.57 -28.49 11.00
N ASN A 437 -1.52 -27.85 10.31
CA ASN A 437 -2.55 -28.58 9.58
C ASN A 437 -1.89 -29.18 8.33
N GLU A 438 -1.17 -30.29 8.51
CA GLU A 438 -0.94 -31.30 7.46
C GLU A 438 -2.21 -32.11 7.21
#